data_AF-A0A1D6E8C6-F1
#
_entry.id   AF-A0A1D6E8C6-F1
#
_cell.length_a   1.000
_cell.length_b   1.000
_cell.length_c   1.000
_cell.angle_alpha   90.00
_cell.angle_beta   90.00
_cell.angle_gamma   90.00
#
_symmetry.space_group_name_H-M   'P 1'
#
loop_
_entity.id
_entity.type
_entity.pdbx_description
1 polymer ?
#
loop_
_entity_poly.entity_id
_entity_poly.type
_entity_poly.pdbx_seq_one_letter_code
_entity_poly.pdbx_strand_id
1 'polypeptide(L)'
;MPREPTLQTLHIASVAFNSLLLGEIFIPDWDMFHSKHESAEFHGAARALSGGGVYVSDKPGVHDFSVLKKLVLPDGSILRARFSFKASETPKFGGVTVYYDM
;
A
#
# COMPACT_ATOMS: atom_id res chain seq x y z
N MET A 1 -9.98 1.49 -4.68
CA MET A 1 -10.41 2.18 -3.44
C MET A 1 -11.94 2.16 -3.30
N PRO A 2 -12.47 1.93 -2.09
CA PRO A 2 -13.88 2.13 -1.79
C PRO A 2 -14.35 3.54 -2.21
N ARG A 3 -15.54 3.64 -2.80
CA ARG A 3 -16.15 4.94 -3.13
C ARG A 3 -16.84 5.57 -1.93
N GLU A 4 -17.31 4.74 -1.01
CA GLU A 4 -18.00 5.18 0.18
C GLU A 4 -16.98 5.50 1.30
N PRO A 5 -16.91 6.74 1.81
CA PRO A 5 -15.87 7.16 2.77
C PRO A 5 -15.83 6.33 4.05
N THR A 6 -16.98 5.83 4.50
CA THR A 6 -17.07 5.00 5.71
C THR A 6 -16.41 3.63 5.55
N LEU A 7 -16.16 3.17 4.33
CA LEU A 7 -15.57 1.86 4.04
C LEU A 7 -14.04 1.87 3.94
N GLN A 8 -13.40 3.05 3.96
CA GLN A 8 -11.94 3.14 3.80
C GLN A 8 -11.21 2.38 4.91
N THR A 9 -11.59 2.64 6.18
CA THR A 9 -10.98 1.97 7.33
C THR A 9 -11.34 0.48 7.39
N LEU A 10 -12.57 0.12 6.99
CA LEU A 10 -12.99 -1.28 6.95
C LEU A 10 -12.13 -2.10 5.96
N HIS A 11 -11.85 -1.55 4.77
CA HIS A 11 -10.96 -2.17 3.79
C HIS A 11 -9.58 -2.46 4.40
N ILE A 12 -8.98 -1.45 5.06
CA ILE A 12 -7.66 -1.59 5.70
C ILE A 12 -7.69 -2.63 6.84
N ALA A 13 -8.72 -2.60 7.67
CA ALA A 13 -8.88 -3.58 8.74
C ALA A 13 -8.97 -5.01 8.18
N SER A 14 -9.78 -5.24 7.13
CA SER A 14 -9.92 -6.54 6.51
C SER A 14 -8.59 -7.08 5.95
N VAL A 15 -7.82 -6.26 5.22
CA VAL A 15 -6.51 -6.71 4.68
C VAL A 15 -5.46 -6.90 5.78
N ALA A 16 -5.53 -6.14 6.88
CA ALA A 16 -4.67 -6.33 8.04
C ALA A 16 -4.97 -7.64 8.77
N PHE A 17 -6.25 -7.98 9.00
CA PHE A 17 -6.63 -9.27 9.60
C PHE A 17 -6.24 -10.45 8.71
N ASN A 18 -6.42 -10.33 7.39
CA ASN A 18 -5.92 -11.34 6.44
C ASN A 18 -4.40 -11.51 6.54
N SER A 19 -3.66 -10.43 6.78
CA SER A 19 -2.21 -10.44 6.95
C SER A 19 -1.76 -11.10 8.25
N LEU A 20 -2.49 -10.89 9.34
CA LEU A 20 -2.22 -11.60 10.60
C LEU A 20 -2.45 -13.11 10.46
N LEU A 21 -3.49 -13.53 9.73
CA LEU A 21 -3.83 -14.95 9.57
C LEU A 21 -2.92 -15.68 8.58
N LEU A 22 -2.66 -15.07 7.42
CA LEU A 22 -1.97 -15.70 6.29
C LEU A 22 -0.50 -15.30 6.17
N GLY A 23 -0.06 -14.34 6.98
CA GLY A 23 1.24 -13.71 6.88
C GLY A 23 2.38 -14.71 6.87
N GLU A 24 2.41 -15.68 7.77
CA GLU A 24 3.55 -16.60 7.84
C GLU A 24 3.74 -17.48 6.58
N ILE A 25 2.74 -17.56 5.70
CA ILE A 25 2.77 -18.40 4.49
C ILE A 25 2.79 -17.56 3.21
N PHE A 26 2.10 -16.42 3.19
CA PHE A 26 1.93 -15.56 2.02
C PHE A 26 2.29 -14.10 2.33
N ILE A 27 2.48 -13.29 1.28
CA ILE A 27 2.53 -11.83 1.39
C ILE A 27 1.21 -11.31 0.81
N PRO A 28 0.20 -11.01 1.65
CA PRO A 28 -1.08 -10.56 1.15
C PRO A 28 -0.96 -9.21 0.47
N ASP A 29 -1.59 -9.08 -0.69
CA ASP A 29 -1.70 -7.80 -1.38
C ASP A 29 -2.77 -6.95 -0.71
N TRP A 30 -2.45 -5.69 -0.42
CA TRP A 30 -3.36 -4.73 0.20
C TRP A 30 -4.16 -3.91 -0.82
N ASP A 31 -4.07 -4.31 -2.08
CA ASP A 31 -4.68 -3.68 -3.25
C ASP A 31 -4.09 -2.29 -3.53
N MET A 32 -4.24 -1.87 -4.78
CA MET A 32 -3.79 -0.59 -5.28
C MET A 32 -4.56 0.57 -4.63
N PHE A 33 -3.97 1.76 -4.67
CA PHE A 33 -4.63 2.98 -4.21
C PHE A 33 -4.53 4.11 -5.23
N HIS A 34 -5.45 5.07 -5.13
CA HIS A 34 -5.41 6.28 -5.95
C HIS A 34 -4.73 7.40 -5.15
N SER A 35 -3.69 8.02 -5.72
CA SER A 35 -2.96 9.11 -5.07
C SER A 35 -3.76 10.41 -5.06
N LYS A 36 -4.68 10.58 -6.02
CA LYS A 36 -5.60 11.73 -6.08
C LYS A 36 -6.96 11.39 -5.46
N HIS A 37 -6.94 11.04 -4.18
CA HIS A 37 -8.14 10.71 -3.40
C HIS A 37 -8.06 11.39 -2.02
N GLU A 38 -9.20 11.75 -1.42
CA GLU A 38 -9.24 12.39 -0.10
C GLU A 38 -8.54 11.57 0.99
N SER A 39 -8.61 10.23 0.87
CA SER A 39 -7.97 9.28 1.78
C SER A 39 -6.62 8.74 1.26
N ALA A 40 -5.99 9.39 0.27
CA ALA A 40 -4.78 8.87 -0.37
C ALA A 40 -3.61 8.72 0.61
N GLU A 41 -3.40 9.67 1.51
CA GLU A 41 -2.33 9.60 2.51
C GLU A 41 -2.53 8.43 3.49
N PHE A 42 -3.77 8.24 3.95
CA PHE A 42 -4.16 7.12 4.80
C PHE A 42 -3.86 5.77 4.11
N HIS A 43 -4.25 5.63 2.85
CA HIS A 43 -4.02 4.40 2.10
C HIS A 43 -2.54 4.18 1.78
N GLY A 44 -1.80 5.23 1.40
CA GLY A 44 -0.36 5.15 1.13
C GLY A 44 0.41 4.72 2.38
N ALA A 45 0.14 5.35 3.53
CA ALA A 45 0.73 4.96 4.81
C ALA A 45 0.38 3.51 5.19
N ALA A 46 -0.86 3.08 4.98
CA ALA A 46 -1.27 1.70 5.24
C ALA A 46 -0.47 0.68 4.40
N ARG A 47 -0.18 0.96 3.11
CA ARG A 47 0.65 0.06 2.28
C ARG A 47 2.13 0.12 2.68
N ALA A 48 2.64 1.27 3.14
CA ALA A 48 3.98 1.31 3.72
C ALA A 48 4.08 0.42 4.98
N LEU A 49 3.00 0.32 5.77
CA LEU A 49 2.92 -0.52 6.96
C LEU A 49 2.64 -2.00 6.67
N SER A 50 2.06 -2.33 5.51
CA SER A 50 1.71 -3.72 5.15
C SER A 50 2.92 -4.63 4.97
N GLY A 51 4.10 -4.05 4.73
CA GLY A 51 5.35 -4.70 4.32
C GLY A 51 5.29 -5.45 2.99
N GLY A 52 4.15 -5.38 2.29
CA GLY A 52 3.99 -5.86 0.93
C GLY A 52 4.41 -4.83 -0.12
N GLY A 53 3.87 -5.00 -1.33
CA GLY A 53 4.02 -4.04 -2.41
C GLY A 53 3.23 -2.76 -2.17
N VAL A 54 3.73 -1.64 -2.73
CA VAL A 54 3.02 -0.37 -2.79
C VAL A 54 2.70 -0.10 -4.26
N TYR A 55 1.42 -0.15 -4.59
CA TYR A 55 0.94 -0.04 -5.96
C TYR A 55 -0.07 1.09 -6.10
N VAL A 56 0.02 1.82 -7.21
CA VAL A 56 -0.82 2.99 -7.51
C VAL A 56 -1.53 2.76 -8.83
N SER A 57 -2.84 3.00 -8.86
CA SER A 57 -3.71 2.79 -10.03
C SER A 57 -4.39 4.09 -10.49
N ASP A 58 -3.66 5.20 -10.49
CA ASP A 58 -4.20 6.43 -11.05
C ASP A 58 -4.24 6.37 -12.57
N LYS A 59 -5.11 7.17 -13.16
CA LYS A 59 -5.07 7.46 -14.59
C LYS A 59 -3.71 8.07 -14.97
N PRO A 60 -3.15 7.73 -16.15
CA PRO A 60 -1.94 8.35 -16.65
C PRO A 60 -2.00 9.89 -16.60
N GLY A 61 -0.96 10.52 -16.05
CA GLY A 61 -0.87 11.98 -15.91
C GLY A 61 -1.68 12.61 -14.77
N VAL A 62 -2.38 11.80 -13.95
CA VAL A 62 -3.24 12.31 -12.85
C VAL A 62 -2.64 12.06 -11.46
N HIS A 63 -1.43 11.50 -11.38
CA HIS A 63 -0.74 11.21 -10.13
C HIS A 63 -0.52 12.47 -9.27
N ASP A 64 -0.80 12.34 -7.97
CA ASP A 64 -0.41 13.30 -6.96
C ASP A 64 0.99 12.96 -6.41
N PHE A 65 2.01 13.58 -7.00
CA PHE A 65 3.40 13.38 -6.58
C PHE A 65 3.68 13.90 -5.17
N SER A 66 2.83 14.75 -4.58
CA SER A 66 3.02 15.20 -3.21
C SER A 66 2.78 14.06 -2.20
N VAL A 67 1.83 13.17 -2.51
CA VAL A 67 1.56 11.95 -1.73
C VAL A 67 2.62 10.90 -2.04
N LEU A 68 2.90 10.65 -3.32
CA LEU A 68 3.82 9.57 -3.71
C LEU A 68 5.25 9.78 -3.20
N LYS A 69 5.75 11.02 -3.21
CA LYS A 69 7.09 11.35 -2.68
C LYS A 69 7.23 11.05 -1.19
N LYS A 70 6.15 11.00 -0.40
CA LYS A 70 6.20 10.62 1.03
C LYS A 70 6.49 9.13 1.23
N LEU A 71 6.29 8.31 0.20
CA LEU A 71 6.51 6.86 0.23
C LEU A 71 7.89 6.47 -0.30
N VAL A 72 8.66 7.43 -0.83
CA VAL A 72 9.98 7.21 -1.44
C VAL A 72 11.05 7.82 -0.54
N LEU A 73 12.03 7.01 -0.14
CA LEU A 73 13.18 7.43 0.64
C LEU A 73 14.20 8.17 -0.24
N PRO A 74 15.14 8.94 0.35
CA PRO A 74 16.13 9.71 -0.42
C PRO A 74 17.00 8.86 -1.36
N ASP A 75 17.18 7.57 -1.07
CA ASP A 75 17.92 6.61 -1.90
C ASP A 75 17.07 6.02 -3.04
N GLY A 76 15.83 6.47 -3.22
CA GLY A 76 14.88 5.97 -4.22
C GLY A 76 14.20 4.67 -3.82
N SER A 77 14.51 4.10 -2.65
CA SER A 77 13.81 2.93 -2.14
C SER A 77 12.43 3.31 -1.58
N ILE A 78 11.57 2.31 -1.42
CA ILE A 78 10.19 2.50 -0.98
C ILE A 78 10.08 2.23 0.51
N LEU A 79 9.44 3.15 1.22
CA LEU A 79 9.17 3.04 2.65
C LEU A 79 8.30 1.80 2.91
N ARG A 80 8.86 0.84 3.67
CA ARG A 80 8.19 -0.42 4.05
C ARG A 80 8.56 -0.86 5.46
N ALA A 81 7.57 -1.35 6.19
CA ALA A 81 7.78 -1.99 7.49
C ALA A 81 8.54 -3.32 7.35
N ARG A 82 9.47 -3.58 8.26
CA ARG A 82 10.32 -4.80 8.26
C ARG A 82 9.62 -6.04 8.83
N PHE A 83 8.74 -5.83 9.81
CA PHE A 83 8.03 -6.88 10.57
C PHE A 83 6.52 -6.66 10.52
N SER A 84 5.97 -6.56 9.31
CA SER A 84 4.55 -6.28 9.11
C SER A 84 3.68 -7.51 9.34
N PHE A 85 2.91 -7.49 10.44
CA PHE A 85 1.85 -8.47 10.74
C PHE A 85 2.32 -9.95 10.71
N LYS A 86 3.62 -10.16 10.91
CA LYS A 86 4.34 -11.44 10.93
C LYS A 86 5.35 -11.42 12.07
N ALA A 87 5.65 -12.57 12.65
CA ALA A 87 6.75 -12.73 13.60
C ALA A 87 8.12 -12.79 12.90
N SER A 88 8.13 -13.28 11.66
CA SER A 88 9.34 -13.40 10.82
C SER A 88 9.60 -12.14 9.99
N GLU A 89 10.86 -11.94 9.57
CA GLU A 89 11.20 -10.83 8.67
C GLU A 89 10.46 -10.96 7.34
N THR A 90 9.91 -9.85 6.86
CA THR A 90 9.26 -9.85 5.55
C THR A 90 10.32 -9.89 4.45
N PRO A 91 10.32 -10.91 3.57
CA PRO A 91 11.24 -10.94 2.46
C PRO A 91 11.05 -9.70 1.56
N LYS A 92 12.14 -9.05 1.16
CA LYS A 92 12.09 -7.89 0.28
C LYS A 92 11.73 -8.32 -1.15
N PHE A 93 10.44 -8.33 -1.50
CA PHE A 93 9.98 -8.51 -2.88
C PHE A 93 9.38 -7.21 -3.44
N GLY A 94 9.75 -6.84 -4.67
CA GLY A 94 9.15 -5.74 -5.44
C GLY A 94 9.62 -4.31 -5.09
N GLY A 95 9.59 -3.43 -6.10
CA GLY A 95 9.63 -1.96 -5.99
C GLY A 95 8.22 -1.35 -6.19
N VAL A 96 8.06 -0.03 -6.13
CA VAL A 96 6.78 0.60 -6.50
C VAL A 96 6.51 0.26 -7.96
N THR A 97 5.41 -0.45 -8.20
CA THR A 97 4.92 -0.72 -9.55
C THR A 97 3.69 0.14 -9.76
N VAL A 98 3.80 1.10 -10.67
CA VAL A 98 2.66 1.92 -11.09
C VAL A 98 2.00 1.18 -12.23
N TYR A 99 0.79 0.68 -11.99
CA TYR A 99 -0.01 0.09 -13.04
C TYR A 99 -0.88 1.18 -13.65
N TYR A 100 -0.88 1.28 -14.97
CA TYR A 100 -1.80 2.13 -15.70
C TYR A 100 -3.09 1.34 -15.88
N ASP A 101 -4.18 1.84 -15.31
CA ASP A 101 -5.53 1.34 -15.61
C ASP A 101 -5.77 1.59 -17.12
N MET A 102 -5.86 0.52 -17.93
CA MET A 102 -6.19 0.60 -19.36
C MET A 102 -7.69 0.77 -19.57
#